data_AF-A0AAU3Q9Z2-F1
#
_entry.id   AF-A0AAU3Q9Z2-F1
#
_cell.length_a   1.000
_cell.length_b   1.000
_cell.length_c   1.000
_cell.angle_alpha   90.00
_cell.angle_beta   90.00
_cell.angle_gamma   90.00
#
_symmetry.space_group_name_H-M   'P 1'
#
loop_
_entity.id
_entity.type
_entity.pdbx_description
1 polymer ?
#
loop_
_entity_poly.entity_id
_entity_poly.type
_entity_poly.pdbx_seq_one_letter_code
_entity_poly.pdbx_strand_id
1 'polypeptide(L)'
;MKRPSYRVELYAGPDVIATGATKHAFNSAVRESERLAGEHARELGVILHGDSPTRVADTYERTWRHEDTAVIARVQPSPEG
;
A
#
# COMPACT_ATOMS: atom_id res chain seq x y z
N MET A 1 -0.51 24.58 -11.67
CA MET A 1 0.08 23.66 -10.67
C MET A 1 -0.47 22.28 -10.97
N LYS A 2 0.38 21.31 -11.33
CA LYS A 2 -0.06 19.93 -11.60
C LYS A 2 -0.49 19.30 -10.27
N ARG A 3 -1.62 18.58 -10.24
CA ARG A 3 -2.14 17.99 -8.99
C ARG A 3 -1.29 16.77 -8.65
N PRO A 4 -0.76 16.66 -7.42
CA PRO A 4 0.01 15.47 -7.04
C PRO A 4 -0.88 14.23 -7.21
N SER A 5 -0.34 13.24 -7.90
CA SER A 5 -0.93 11.92 -8.04
C SER A 5 -0.07 10.91 -7.29
N TYR A 6 -0.69 9.84 -6.83
CA TYR A 6 -0.08 8.83 -5.98
C TYR A 6 -0.32 7.45 -6.59
N ARG A 7 0.75 6.68 -6.72
CA ARG A 7 0.73 5.26 -7.04
C ARG A 7 0.64 4.46 -5.75
N VAL A 8 -0.13 3.37 -5.80
CA VAL A 8 -0.33 2.44 -4.69
C VAL A 8 0.11 1.06 -5.14
N GLU A 9 1.02 0.45 -4.40
CA GLU A 9 1.54 -0.89 -4.67
C GLU A 9 1.52 -1.71 -3.39
N LEU A 10 1.22 -2.99 -3.51
CA LEU A 10 1.28 -3.98 -2.45
C LEU A 10 2.35 -5.01 -2.83
N TYR A 11 3.23 -5.33 -1.90
CA TYR A 11 4.38 -6.22 -2.11
C TYR A 11 4.33 -7.42 -1.18
N ALA A 12 4.77 -8.58 -1.67
CA ALA A 12 5.16 -9.72 -0.85
C ALA A 12 6.63 -10.03 -1.14
N GLY A 13 7.51 -9.71 -0.18
CA GLY A 13 8.95 -9.70 -0.44
C GLY A 13 9.31 -8.69 -1.54
N PRO A 14 10.10 -9.07 -2.56
CA PRO A 14 10.48 -8.17 -3.66
C PRO A 14 9.39 -7.98 -4.73
N ASP A 15 8.34 -8.81 -4.71
CA ASP A 15 7.38 -8.89 -5.81
C ASP A 15 6.16 -8.00 -5.55
N VAL A 16 5.72 -7.27 -6.59
CA VAL A 16 4.44 -6.53 -6.56
C VAL A 16 3.31 -7.52 -6.78
N ILE A 17 2.42 -7.65 -5.79
CA ILE A 17 1.27 -8.56 -5.83
C ILE A 17 -0.03 -7.86 -6.18
N ALA A 18 -0.13 -6.55 -5.96
CA ALA A 18 -1.27 -5.74 -6.39
C ALA A 18 -0.87 -4.28 -6.64
N THR A 19 -1.54 -3.65 -7.61
CA THR A 19 -1.42 -2.21 -7.89
C THR A 19 -2.78 -1.56 -7.81
N GLY A 20 -2.91 -0.50 -7.02
CA GLY A 20 -4.12 0.28 -6.90
C GLY A 20 -4.25 1.32 -8.00
N ALA A 21 -5.48 1.80 -8.22
CA ALA A 21 -5.70 2.92 -9.13
C ALA A 21 -4.98 4.19 -8.64
N THR A 22 -4.41 4.96 -9.57
CA THR A 22 -3.81 6.27 -9.27
C THR A 22 -4.82 7.16 -8.55
N LYS A 23 -4.42 7.74 -7.42
CA LYS A 23 -5.25 8.68 -6.65
C LYS A 23 -4.64 10.08 -6.68
N HIS A 24 -5.48 11.11 -6.63
CA HIS A 24 -5.02 12.52 -6.58
C HIS A 24 -5.06 13.11 -5.16
N ALA A 25 -5.28 12.27 -4.16
CA ALA A 25 -5.25 12.64 -2.75
C ALA A 25 -4.52 11.55 -1.95
N PHE A 26 -3.54 11.95 -1.16
CA PHE A 26 -2.69 11.04 -0.38
C PHE A 26 -3.52 10.10 0.53
N ASN A 27 -4.44 10.65 1.31
CA ASN A 27 -5.27 9.84 2.21
C ASN A 27 -6.18 8.85 1.46
N SER A 28 -6.61 9.18 0.23
CA SER A 28 -7.34 8.23 -0.61
C SER A 28 -6.44 7.10 -1.12
N ALA A 29 -5.17 7.40 -1.42
CA ALA A 29 -4.17 6.39 -1.78
C ALA A 29 -3.84 5.47 -0.60
N VAL A 30 -3.71 6.01 0.62
CA VAL A 30 -3.50 5.21 1.83
C VAL A 30 -4.66 4.25 2.07
N ARG A 31 -5.91 4.73 2.05
CA ARG A 31 -7.10 3.87 2.21
C ARG A 31 -7.19 2.79 1.14
N GLU A 32 -6.82 3.11 -0.10
CA GLU A 32 -6.74 2.12 -1.18
C GLU A 32 -5.70 1.05 -0.88
N SER A 33 -4.53 1.45 -0.36
CA SER A 33 -3.45 0.54 0.01
C SER A 33 -3.86 -0.43 1.13
N GLU A 34 -4.60 0.07 2.13
CA GLU A 34 -5.11 -0.76 3.24
C GLU A 34 -6.24 -1.69 2.76
N ARG A 35 -7.08 -1.23 1.81
CA ARG A 35 -8.08 -2.08 1.15
C ARG A 35 -7.42 -3.25 0.42
N LEU A 36 -6.38 -3.00 -0.38
CA LEU A 36 -5.64 -4.05 -1.10
C LEU A 36 -5.01 -5.06 -0.15
N ALA A 37 -4.37 -4.59 0.94
CA ALA A 37 -3.81 -5.48 1.96
C ALA A 37 -4.90 -6.38 2.59
N GLY A 38 -6.07 -5.82 2.88
CA GLY A 38 -7.21 -6.56 3.43
C GLY A 38 -7.85 -7.54 2.44
N GLU A 39 -7.87 -7.22 1.15
CA GLU A 39 -8.31 -8.15 0.09
C GLU A 39 -7.36 -9.32 -0.05
N HIS A 40 -6.06 -9.04 -0.11
CA HIS A 40 -5.05 -10.09 -0.17
C HIS A 40 -5.11 -11.02 1.06
N ALA A 41 -5.29 -10.46 2.26
CA ALA A 41 -5.50 -11.26 3.47
C ALA A 41 -6.72 -12.19 3.37
N ARG A 42 -7.84 -11.69 2.82
CA ARG A 42 -9.05 -12.48 2.60
C ARG A 42 -8.83 -13.60 1.59
N GLU A 43 -8.13 -13.34 0.50
CA GLU A 43 -7.81 -14.33 -0.53
C GLU A 43 -6.95 -15.47 0.05
N LEU A 44 -6.01 -15.14 0.93
CA LEU A 44 -5.18 -16.14 1.64
C LEU A 44 -5.90 -16.81 2.81
N GLY A 45 -7.06 -16.31 3.25
CA GLY A 45 -7.78 -16.82 4.41
C GLY A 45 -7.08 -16.56 5.75
N VAL A 46 -6.25 -15.51 5.84
CA VAL A 46 -5.43 -15.20 7.03
C VAL A 46 -5.83 -13.88 7.68
N ILE A 47 -5.41 -13.71 8.93
CA ILE A 47 -5.48 -12.41 9.62
C ILE A 47 -4.09 -11.78 9.61
N LEU A 48 -3.98 -10.64 8.94
CA LEU A 48 -2.79 -9.82 8.87
C LEU A 48 -2.74 -8.83 10.04
N HIS A 49 -1.64 -8.85 10.80
CA HIS A 49 -1.38 -7.89 11.87
C HIS A 49 -0.53 -6.73 11.34
N GLY A 50 -1.10 -5.52 11.34
CA GLY A 50 -0.44 -4.33 10.78
C GLY A 50 0.44 -3.61 11.81
N ASP A 51 1.67 -3.32 11.42
CA ASP A 51 2.60 -2.48 12.18
C ASP A 51 2.16 -1.01 12.19
N SER A 52 2.88 -0.20 12.97
CA SER A 52 2.85 1.25 12.84
C SER A 52 3.29 1.66 11.42
N PRO A 53 2.48 2.46 10.70
CA PRO A 53 2.89 2.97 9.40
C PRO A 53 4.06 3.95 9.53
N THR A 54 4.89 3.99 8.50
CA THR A 54 5.94 5.00 8.34
C THR A 54 5.54 5.96 7.22
N ARG A 55 5.72 7.26 7.46
CA ARG A 55 5.54 8.29 6.43
C ARG A 55 6.80 9.16 6.37
N VAL A 56 7.42 9.21 5.19
CA VAL A 56 8.57 10.09 4.91
C VAL A 56 8.20 10.96 3.71
N ALA A 57 8.06 12.27 3.93
CA ALA A 57 7.53 13.21 2.95
C ALA A 57 6.17 12.75 2.37
N ASP A 58 6.12 12.53 1.06
CA ASP A 58 4.92 12.09 0.34
C ASP A 58 4.87 10.57 0.10
N THR A 59 5.79 9.83 0.72
CA THR A 59 5.80 8.36 0.72
C THR A 59 5.23 7.83 2.02
N TYR A 60 4.34 6.85 1.91
CA TYR A 60 3.82 6.06 3.02
C TYR A 60 4.14 4.59 2.79
N GLU A 61 4.53 3.93 3.87
CA GLU A 61 4.75 2.49 3.88
C GLU A 61 4.13 1.89 5.15
N ARG A 62 3.50 0.74 5.00
CA ARG A 62 3.03 -0.05 6.13
C ARG A 62 3.25 -1.53 5.86
N THR A 63 3.73 -2.23 6.88
CA THR A 63 3.90 -3.69 6.82
C THR A 63 2.80 -4.35 7.62
N TRP A 64 2.24 -5.42 7.06
CA TRP A 64 1.41 -6.38 7.77
C TRP A 64 2.09 -7.74 7.79
N ARG A 65 1.95 -8.48 8.88
CA ARG A 65 2.55 -9.80 9.04
C ARG A 65 1.54 -10.86 9.46
N HIS A 66 1.79 -12.08 9.02
CA HIS A 66 1.14 -13.31 9.48
C HIS A 66 2.14 -14.46 9.35
N GLU A 67 2.56 -15.04 10.47
CA GLU A 67 3.61 -16.08 10.51
C GLU A 67 4.85 -15.65 9.70
N ASP A 68 5.24 -16.45 8.70
CA ASP A 68 6.38 -16.19 7.81
C ASP A 68 6.03 -15.28 6.61
N THR A 69 4.78 -14.81 6.51
CA THR A 69 4.32 -13.93 5.44
C THR A 69 4.34 -12.48 5.89
N ALA A 70 4.96 -11.62 5.07
CA ALA A 70 4.92 -10.17 5.23
C ALA A 70 4.43 -9.51 3.94
N VAL A 71 3.51 -8.56 4.11
CA VAL A 71 2.93 -7.79 3.03
C VAL A 71 3.21 -6.32 3.29
N ILE A 72 3.73 -5.61 2.30
CA ILE A 72 4.10 -4.19 2.43
C ILE A 72 3.24 -3.38 1.48
N ALA A 73 2.45 -2.44 1.99
CA ALA A 73 1.82 -1.43 1.15
C ALA A 73 2.72 -0.22 1.04
N ARG A 74 2.91 0.28 -0.18
CA ARG A 74 3.64 1.51 -0.48
C ARG A 74 2.75 2.46 -1.26
N VAL A 75 2.69 3.69 -0.78
CA VAL A 75 2.07 4.83 -1.45
C VAL A 75 3.16 5.85 -1.74
N GLN A 76 3.29 6.27 -2.98
CA GLN A 76 4.34 7.19 -3.40
C GLN A 76 3.84 8.13 -4.51
N PRO A 77 4.43 9.33 -4.67
CA PRO A 77 4.11 10.21 -5.79
C PRO A 77 4.28 9.48 -7.12
N SER A 78 3.30 9.60 -8.00
CA SER A 78 3.41 9.08 -9.36
C SER A 78 4.24 10.04 -10.21
N PRO A 79 5.25 9.56 -10.95
CA PRO A 79 6.10 10.39 -11.80
C PRO A 79 5.32 11.03 -12.97
N GLU A 80 4.11 10.56 -13.25
CA GLU A 80 3.25 11.07 -14.32
C GLU A 80 2.46 12.33 -13.89
N GLY A 81 2.51 12.68 -12.60
CA GLY A 81 1.77 13.76 -11.95
C GLY A 81 2.20 15.17 -12.28
#